data_AF-A0A136M3S3-F1
#
_entry.id   AF-A0A136M3S3-F1
#
_cell.length_a   1.000
_cell.length_b   1.000
_cell.length_c   1.000
_cell.angle_alpha   90.00
_cell.angle_beta   90.00
_cell.angle_gamma   90.00
#
_symmetry.space_group_name_H-M   'P 1'
#
loop_
_entity.id
_entity.type
_entity.pdbx_description
1 polymer ?
#
loop_
_entity_poly.entity_id
_entity_poly.type
_entity_poly.pdbx_seq_one_letter_code
_entity_poly.pdbx_strand_id
1 'polypeptide(L)'
;MQASSGLKWEEVYSGPSLATKMLFNKKDMGLYAMESRLESEPNTVFEYSSGTTNIISRLIRNAIGDEDYYRFYYRELFEKIGARSMIIEPDAGGTYVGSSFAWGTARDWARFGLLYLNDGVFNGERILPEGWVAYSTTAATTATRGEYGAQWWLNAGGLNNPNNRTYPDVPADSFQAEGTKVSLCLLCLLKSWWSCG
;
A
#
# COMPACT_ATOMS: atom_id res chain seq x y z
N MET A 1 -2.12 8.34 3.80
CA MET A 1 -1.42 7.04 3.74
C MET A 1 -2.00 6.00 4.70
N GLN A 2 -2.52 6.38 5.88
CA GLN A 2 -3.00 5.47 6.92
C GLN A 2 -4.48 5.02 6.79
N ALA A 3 -5.08 5.19 5.60
CA ALA A 3 -6.49 4.85 5.34
C ALA A 3 -7.47 5.51 6.35
N SER A 4 -7.32 6.82 6.52
CA SER A 4 -8.09 7.64 7.46
C SER A 4 -8.45 9.00 6.86
N SER A 5 -8.79 9.02 5.57
CA SER A 5 -9.03 10.27 4.82
C SER A 5 -10.30 11.00 5.23
N GLY A 6 -11.27 10.29 5.82
CA GLY A 6 -12.58 10.83 6.19
C GLY A 6 -13.54 11.01 5.01
N LEU A 7 -13.10 10.71 3.79
CA LEU A 7 -13.93 10.70 2.60
C LEU A 7 -14.90 9.54 2.67
N LYS A 8 -16.15 9.74 2.26
CA LYS A 8 -17.10 8.63 2.08
C LYS A 8 -16.53 7.64 1.07
N TRP A 9 -16.42 6.37 1.46
CA TRP A 9 -15.97 5.33 0.56
C TRP A 9 -16.79 4.04 0.66
N GLU A 10 -16.76 3.22 -0.39
CA GLU A 10 -17.39 1.91 -0.41
C GLU A 10 -16.49 0.94 -1.19
N GLU A 11 -15.76 0.11 -0.45
CA GLU A 11 -14.80 -0.85 -0.98
C GLU A 11 -15.44 -2.23 -1.25
N VAL A 12 -16.49 -2.24 -2.09
CA VAL A 12 -17.22 -3.47 -2.43
C VAL A 12 -17.00 -3.85 -3.89
N TYR A 13 -16.45 -5.04 -4.14
CA TYR A 13 -16.10 -5.51 -5.50
C TYR A 13 -17.10 -6.51 -6.10
N SER A 14 -18.07 -6.99 -5.32
CA SER A 14 -19.08 -7.96 -5.78
C SER A 14 -20.23 -7.31 -6.57
N GLY A 15 -20.28 -5.98 -6.64
CA GLY A 15 -21.31 -5.23 -7.35
C GLY A 15 -20.95 -3.74 -7.55
N PRO A 16 -21.91 -2.92 -8.04
CA PRO A 16 -21.69 -1.49 -8.21
C PRO A 16 -21.46 -0.78 -6.87
N SER A 17 -20.30 -0.16 -6.71
CA SER A 17 -19.86 0.60 -5.53
C SER A 17 -19.08 1.83 -5.97
N LEU A 18 -18.63 2.66 -5.03
CA LEU A 18 -17.70 3.76 -5.34
C LEU A 18 -16.39 3.23 -5.92
N ALA A 19 -15.85 2.14 -5.37
CA ALA A 19 -14.62 1.52 -5.87
C ALA A 19 -14.77 0.96 -7.29
N THR A 20 -15.82 0.19 -7.59
CA THR A 20 -15.99 -0.39 -8.94
C THR A 20 -16.36 0.67 -9.98
N LYS A 21 -17.13 1.69 -9.61
CA LYS A 21 -17.39 2.84 -10.50
C LYS A 21 -16.10 3.59 -10.81
N MET A 22 -15.24 3.83 -9.81
CA MET A 22 -13.94 4.46 -10.01
C MET A 22 -13.09 3.66 -10.99
N LEU A 23 -12.89 2.36 -10.71
CA LEU A 23 -11.95 1.53 -11.47
C LEU A 23 -12.38 1.28 -12.92
N PHE A 24 -13.69 1.19 -13.19
CA PHE A 24 -14.18 0.74 -14.50
C PHE A 24 -14.91 1.82 -15.31
N ASN A 25 -15.38 2.90 -14.67
CA ASN A 25 -16.23 3.91 -15.33
C ASN A 25 -15.69 5.35 -15.24
N LYS A 26 -14.52 5.58 -14.62
CA LYS A 26 -13.95 6.92 -14.45
C LYS A 26 -12.62 7.06 -15.15
N LYS A 27 -12.47 8.19 -15.85
CA LYS A 27 -11.25 8.52 -16.59
C LYS A 27 -10.09 8.83 -15.65
N ASP A 28 -10.31 9.76 -14.72
CA ASP A 28 -9.34 10.15 -13.69
C ASP A 28 -9.86 9.61 -12.35
N MET A 29 -9.21 8.54 -11.88
CA MET A 29 -9.63 7.82 -10.68
C MET A 29 -9.33 8.63 -9.41
N GLY A 30 -8.19 9.32 -9.40
CA GLY A 30 -7.79 10.18 -8.28
C GLY A 30 -8.73 11.37 -8.11
N LEU A 31 -9.09 12.05 -9.20
CA LEU A 31 -10.04 13.16 -9.17
C LEU A 31 -11.42 12.69 -8.72
N TYR A 32 -11.92 11.57 -9.25
CA TYR A 32 -13.21 11.02 -8.81
C TYR A 32 -13.23 10.72 -7.30
N ALA A 33 -12.13 10.19 -6.76
CA ALA A 33 -12.01 9.96 -5.33
C ALA A 33 -11.98 11.28 -4.53
N MET A 34 -11.26 12.32 -5.01
CA MET A 34 -11.23 13.64 -4.38
C MET A 34 -12.59 14.34 -4.35
N GLU A 35 -13.48 14.07 -5.31
CA GLU A 35 -14.84 14.61 -5.38
C GLU A 35 -15.81 13.94 -4.40
N SER A 36 -15.38 12.88 -3.71
CA SER A 36 -16.20 12.24 -2.68
C SER A 36 -16.41 13.19 -1.51
N ARG A 37 -17.63 13.24 -0.98
CA ARG A 37 -17.94 14.06 0.20
C ARG A 37 -17.18 13.53 1.43
N LEU A 38 -16.86 14.41 2.37
CA LEU A 38 -16.44 14.00 3.71
C LEU A 38 -17.63 13.37 4.47
N GLU A 39 -17.35 12.27 5.17
CA GLU A 39 -18.29 11.58 6.07
C GLU A 39 -17.81 11.61 7.53
N SER A 40 -16.51 11.79 7.74
CA SER A 40 -15.90 12.02 9.05
C SER A 40 -14.73 12.99 8.93
N GLU A 41 -14.29 13.55 10.06
CA GLU A 41 -13.08 14.37 10.10
C GLU A 41 -11.84 13.53 9.73
N PRO A 42 -10.89 14.05 8.94
CA PRO A 42 -9.67 13.34 8.62
C PRO A 42 -8.93 12.87 9.88
N ASN A 43 -8.34 11.68 9.82
CA ASN A 43 -7.61 11.02 10.91
C ASN A 43 -8.46 10.66 12.14
N THR A 44 -9.79 10.56 12.01
CA THR A 44 -10.66 10.13 13.13
C THR A 44 -11.23 8.72 12.97
N VAL A 45 -11.43 8.26 11.73
CA VAL A 45 -11.99 6.94 11.43
C VAL A 45 -11.05 6.20 10.48
N PHE A 46 -10.84 4.90 10.72
CA PHE A 46 -10.17 4.01 9.79
C PHE A 46 -11.16 3.50 8.75
N GLU A 47 -10.83 3.68 7.48
CA GLU A 47 -11.59 3.18 6.34
C GLU A 47 -10.62 2.83 5.20
N TYR A 48 -10.49 1.54 4.91
CA TYR A 48 -9.71 1.08 3.77
C TYR A 48 -10.35 1.55 2.45
N SER A 49 -9.56 2.23 1.62
CA SER A 49 -10.07 2.95 0.45
C SER A 49 -9.06 2.95 -0.69
N SER A 50 -9.38 2.23 -1.77
CA SER A 50 -8.63 2.32 -3.04
C SER A 50 -8.65 3.73 -3.62
N GLY A 51 -9.72 4.49 -3.36
CA GLY A 51 -9.82 5.89 -3.74
C GLY A 51 -8.72 6.73 -3.11
N THR A 52 -8.53 6.61 -1.79
CA THR A 52 -7.47 7.32 -1.07
C THR A 52 -6.08 7.02 -1.66
N THR A 53 -5.82 5.76 -2.03
CA THR A 53 -4.57 5.39 -2.70
C THR A 53 -4.42 6.02 -4.09
N ASN A 54 -5.49 6.09 -4.88
CA ASN A 54 -5.43 6.74 -6.19
C ASN A 54 -5.30 8.28 -6.10
N ILE A 55 -5.81 8.90 -5.03
CA ILE A 55 -5.51 10.31 -4.72
C ILE A 55 -3.99 10.49 -4.50
N ILE A 56 -3.37 9.59 -3.74
CA ILE A 56 -1.92 9.62 -3.50
C ILE A 56 -1.15 9.47 -4.83
N SER A 57 -1.52 8.52 -5.69
CA SER A 57 -0.89 8.39 -7.02
C SER A 57 -0.99 9.67 -7.85
N ARG A 58 -2.15 10.32 -7.83
CA ARG A 58 -2.37 11.59 -8.53
C ARG A 58 -1.49 12.71 -7.96
N LEU A 59 -1.35 12.78 -6.64
CA LEU A 59 -0.47 13.76 -6.00
C LEU A 59 1.01 13.49 -6.33
N ILE A 60 1.43 12.22 -6.38
CA ILE A 60 2.79 11.85 -6.80
C ILE A 60 3.04 12.27 -8.25
N ARG A 61 2.09 12.03 -9.16
CA ARG A 61 2.19 12.51 -10.55
C ARG A 61 2.36 14.02 -10.62
N ASN A 62 1.54 14.77 -9.88
CA ASN A 62 1.63 16.24 -9.86
C ASN A 62 2.99 16.72 -9.33
N ALA A 63 3.58 16.02 -8.36
CA ALA A 63 4.86 16.39 -7.78
C ALA A 63 6.05 16.06 -8.70
N ILE A 64 6.01 14.94 -9.43
CA ILE A 64 7.06 14.53 -10.36
C ILE A 64 6.98 15.30 -11.69
N GLY A 65 5.76 15.57 -12.16
CA GLY A 65 5.49 16.12 -13.49
C GLY A 65 5.39 15.05 -14.57
N ASP A 66 4.56 15.31 -15.58
CA ASP A 66 4.21 14.36 -16.63
C ASP A 66 5.41 13.86 -17.45
N GLU A 67 6.44 14.69 -17.59
CA GLU A 67 7.63 14.35 -18.38
C GLU A 67 8.44 13.20 -17.80
N ASP A 68 8.45 13.03 -16.46
CA ASP A 68 9.24 11.99 -15.78
C ASP A 68 8.40 10.93 -15.07
N TYR A 69 7.09 11.16 -14.92
CA TYR A 69 6.20 10.31 -14.12
C TYR A 69 6.31 8.81 -14.41
N TYR A 70 6.22 8.42 -15.68
CA TYR A 70 6.26 7.01 -16.06
C TYR A 70 7.64 6.36 -15.90
N ARG A 71 8.73 7.14 -15.95
CA ARG A 71 10.10 6.62 -15.78
C ARG A 71 10.51 6.57 -14.32
N PHE A 72 9.96 7.46 -13.50
CA PHE A 72 10.36 7.63 -12.11
C PHE A 72 10.32 6.33 -11.32
N TYR A 73 9.21 5.58 -11.36
CA TYR A 73 9.09 4.33 -10.59
C TYR A 73 10.06 3.24 -11.05
N TYR A 74 10.32 3.18 -12.36
CA TYR A 74 11.29 2.23 -12.91
C TYR A 74 12.71 2.60 -12.46
N ARG A 75 13.10 3.86 -12.65
CA ARG A 75 14.43 4.36 -12.32
C ARG A 75 14.71 4.34 -10.82
N GLU A 76 13.77 4.81 -10.00
CA GLU A 76 13.98 4.99 -8.57
C GLU A 76 13.70 3.76 -7.72
N LEU A 77 12.97 2.77 -8.25
CA LEU A 77 12.60 1.58 -7.49
C LEU A 77 12.86 0.28 -8.26
N PHE A 78 12.12 0.02 -9.34
CA PHE A 78 12.10 -1.33 -9.93
C PHE A 78 13.44 -1.78 -10.51
N GLU A 79 14.16 -0.90 -11.20
CA GLU A 79 15.48 -1.22 -11.75
C GLU A 79 16.51 -1.45 -10.65
N LYS A 80 16.49 -0.60 -9.59
CA LYS A 80 17.42 -0.68 -8.46
C LYS A 80 17.29 -1.97 -7.67
N ILE A 81 16.06 -2.48 -7.49
CA ILE A 81 15.84 -3.78 -6.83
C ILE A 81 15.87 -4.97 -7.81
N GLY A 82 16.04 -4.73 -9.11
CA GLY A 82 16.05 -5.77 -10.14
C GLY A 82 14.68 -6.38 -10.45
N ALA A 83 13.58 -5.69 -10.12
CA ALA A 83 12.20 -6.06 -10.39
C ALA A 83 11.76 -5.65 -11.82
N ARG A 84 12.50 -6.10 -12.84
CA ARG A 84 12.45 -5.55 -14.20
C ARG A 84 11.19 -5.90 -14.99
N SER A 85 10.38 -6.86 -14.53
CA SER A 85 9.13 -7.24 -15.18
C SER A 85 7.90 -6.61 -14.53
N MET A 86 8.09 -5.67 -13.59
CA MET A 86 6.99 -4.92 -12.99
C MET A 86 6.32 -4.00 -14.02
N ILE A 87 4.99 -4.01 -14.02
CA ILE A 87 4.14 -3.14 -14.83
C ILE A 87 3.09 -2.54 -13.91
N ILE A 88 2.84 -1.24 -14.03
CA ILE A 88 1.70 -0.57 -13.40
C ILE A 88 0.86 0.05 -14.51
N GLU A 89 -0.45 -0.21 -14.50
CA GLU A 89 -1.34 0.38 -15.49
C GLU A 89 -1.81 1.77 -15.06
N PRO A 90 -1.82 2.76 -15.98
CA PRO A 90 -2.46 4.03 -15.75
C PRO A 90 -3.98 3.93 -15.96
N ASP A 91 -4.71 4.82 -15.27
CA ASP A 91 -6.08 5.14 -15.65
C ASP A 91 -6.14 5.87 -17.01
N ALA A 92 -7.34 6.10 -17.53
CA ALA A 92 -7.50 6.79 -18.81
C ALA A 92 -7.14 8.30 -18.74
N GLY A 93 -6.82 8.82 -17.55
CA GLY A 93 -6.22 10.12 -17.32
C GLY A 93 -4.69 10.12 -17.40
N GLY A 94 -4.06 8.95 -17.41
CA GLY A 94 -2.59 8.77 -17.45
C GLY A 94 -1.94 8.65 -16.06
N THR A 95 -2.73 8.57 -14.98
CA THR A 95 -2.18 8.41 -13.63
C THR A 95 -2.12 6.93 -13.30
N TYR A 96 -0.98 6.42 -12.80
CA TYR A 96 -0.88 5.04 -12.36
C TYR A 96 -1.93 4.73 -11.30
N VAL A 97 -2.67 3.63 -11.49
CA VAL A 97 -3.67 3.16 -10.53
C VAL A 97 -2.91 2.58 -9.34
N GLY A 98 -2.68 3.37 -8.28
CA GLY A 98 -1.83 2.94 -7.16
C GLY A 98 -2.46 1.86 -6.30
N SER A 99 -3.79 1.73 -6.36
CA SER A 99 -4.57 0.74 -5.62
C SER A 99 -4.66 -0.63 -6.29
N SER A 100 -4.31 -0.75 -7.57
CA SER A 100 -4.64 -1.93 -8.40
C SER A 100 -3.78 -1.99 -9.66
N PHE A 101 -3.94 -3.05 -10.47
CA PHE A 101 -3.31 -3.16 -11.80
C PHE A 101 -1.77 -3.00 -11.81
N ALA A 102 -1.13 -3.40 -10.72
CA ALA A 102 0.29 -3.67 -10.67
C ALA A 102 0.52 -5.16 -10.92
N TRP A 103 1.39 -5.47 -11.87
CA TRP A 103 1.70 -6.82 -12.33
C TRP A 103 3.20 -7.06 -12.21
N GLY A 104 3.57 -8.30 -11.90
CA GLY A 104 4.96 -8.68 -11.77
C GLY A 104 5.09 -10.18 -11.55
N THR A 105 6.30 -10.71 -11.77
CA THR A 105 6.56 -12.11 -11.44
C THR A 105 6.64 -12.28 -9.91
N ALA A 106 6.47 -13.51 -9.42
CA ALA A 106 6.70 -13.81 -8.01
C ALA A 106 8.10 -13.37 -7.54
N ARG A 107 9.09 -13.41 -8.43
CA ARG A 107 10.46 -12.97 -8.13
C ARG A 107 10.58 -11.44 -7.99
N ASP A 108 9.82 -10.68 -8.77
CA ASP A 108 9.78 -9.22 -8.65
C ASP A 108 9.16 -8.81 -7.31
N TRP A 109 8.03 -9.44 -6.95
CA TRP A 109 7.40 -9.24 -5.65
C TRP A 109 8.30 -9.69 -4.50
N ALA A 110 9.04 -10.79 -4.64
CA ALA A 110 10.00 -11.23 -3.63
C ALA A 110 11.15 -10.23 -3.42
N ARG A 111 11.61 -9.54 -4.48
CA ARG A 111 12.61 -8.46 -4.37
C ARG A 111 12.06 -7.24 -3.66
N PHE A 112 10.83 -6.86 -3.96
CA PHE A 112 10.14 -5.78 -3.24
C PHE A 112 9.97 -6.14 -1.76
N GLY A 113 9.64 -7.40 -1.46
CA GLY A 113 9.63 -7.89 -0.10
C GLY A 113 11.00 -7.84 0.58
N LEU A 114 12.05 -8.30 -0.10
CA LEU A 114 13.43 -8.24 0.42
C LEU A 114 13.88 -6.80 0.72
N LEU A 115 13.46 -5.83 -0.10
CA LEU A 115 13.69 -4.41 0.17
C LEU A 115 13.11 -3.99 1.53
N TYR A 116 11.87 -4.36 1.84
CA TYR A 116 11.24 -4.04 3.12
C TYR A 116 11.83 -4.84 4.29
N LEU A 117 12.22 -6.10 4.06
CA LEU A 117 12.92 -6.93 5.06
C LEU A 117 14.24 -6.30 5.51
N ASN A 118 14.91 -5.61 4.58
CA ASN A 118 16.21 -4.95 4.79
C ASN A 118 16.09 -3.45 5.06
N ASP A 119 14.99 -2.96 5.65
CA ASP A 119 14.79 -1.55 6.00
C ASP A 119 15.02 -0.57 4.83
N GLY A 120 14.57 -0.95 3.64
CA GLY A 120 14.70 -0.12 2.45
C GLY A 120 16.09 -0.13 1.80
N VAL A 121 16.98 -1.02 2.23
CA VAL A 121 18.31 -1.20 1.64
C VAL A 121 18.32 -2.42 0.72
N PHE A 122 18.82 -2.27 -0.50
CA PHE A 122 18.97 -3.35 -1.47
C PHE A 122 20.38 -3.36 -2.05
N ASN A 123 21.08 -4.49 -1.95
CA ASN A 123 22.49 -4.62 -2.38
C ASN A 123 23.43 -3.51 -1.85
N GLY A 124 23.18 -3.03 -0.62
CA GLY A 124 23.98 -1.97 0.01
C GLY A 124 23.58 -0.54 -0.35
N GLU A 125 22.66 -0.34 -1.29
CA GLU A 125 22.09 0.98 -1.62
C GLU A 125 20.80 1.22 -0.84
N ARG A 126 20.66 2.39 -0.21
CA ARG A 126 19.41 2.81 0.43
C ARG A 126 18.45 3.35 -0.62
N ILE A 127 17.35 2.63 -0.83
CA ILE A 127 16.30 2.96 -1.81
C ILE A 127 15.13 3.70 -1.14
N LEU A 128 14.71 3.24 0.03
CA LEU A 128 13.67 3.92 0.81
C LEU A 128 14.31 4.79 1.91
N PRO A 129 13.70 5.95 2.25
CA PRO A 129 14.18 6.79 3.34
C PRO A 129 14.35 5.99 4.65
N GLU A 130 15.32 6.37 5.46
CA GLU A 130 15.49 5.79 6.78
C GLU A 130 14.22 5.98 7.63
N GLY A 131 13.81 4.92 8.33
CA GLY A 131 12.57 4.90 9.10
C GLY A 131 11.29 4.73 8.28
N TRP A 132 11.36 4.69 6.94
CA TRP A 132 10.18 4.49 6.10
C TRP A 132 9.47 3.17 6.39
N VAL A 133 10.22 2.05 6.46
CA VAL A 133 9.65 0.73 6.73
C VAL A 133 8.99 0.72 8.11
N ALA A 134 9.68 1.25 9.13
CA ALA A 134 9.12 1.36 10.48
C ALA A 134 7.82 2.19 10.50
N TYR A 135 7.79 3.34 9.84
CA TYR A 135 6.58 4.16 9.71
C TYR A 135 5.46 3.41 8.99
N SER A 136 5.77 2.75 7.87
CA SER A 136 4.75 2.09 7.05
C SER A 136 4.14 0.87 7.73
N THR A 137 4.91 0.21 8.61
CA THR A 137 4.49 -0.97 9.37
C THR A 137 4.07 -0.65 10.80
N THR A 138 3.97 0.63 11.17
CA THR A 138 3.39 1.05 12.44
C THR A 138 1.88 1.21 12.28
N ALA A 139 1.11 0.64 13.22
CA ALA A 139 -0.33 0.71 13.18
C ALA A 139 -0.83 2.16 13.23
N ALA A 140 -1.78 2.48 12.35
CA ALA A 140 -2.51 3.73 12.40
C ALA A 140 -3.32 3.79 13.71
N THR A 141 -3.38 4.96 14.34
CA THR A 141 -4.10 5.14 15.61
C THR A 141 -5.60 4.88 15.47
N THR A 142 -6.16 5.10 14.27
CA THR A 142 -7.56 4.84 13.94
C THR A 142 -7.84 3.36 13.63
N ALA A 143 -6.81 2.57 13.27
CA ALA A 143 -6.91 1.12 13.04
C ALA A 143 -6.80 0.38 14.38
N THR A 144 -7.89 0.38 15.14
CA THR A 144 -7.90 -0.04 16.55
C THR A 144 -7.57 -1.51 16.82
N ARG A 145 -7.64 -2.39 15.81
CA ARG A 145 -7.17 -3.79 15.90
C ARG A 145 -5.71 -3.93 15.51
N GLY A 146 -5.00 -2.82 15.27
CA GLY A 146 -3.64 -2.82 14.77
C GLY A 146 -3.54 -3.48 13.40
N GLU A 147 -4.59 -3.37 12.59
CA GLU A 147 -4.74 -4.11 11.33
C GLU A 147 -4.14 -3.39 10.11
N TYR A 148 -3.81 -2.10 10.24
CA TYR A 148 -3.37 -1.31 9.09
C TYR A 148 -2.36 -0.22 9.47
N GLY A 149 -1.38 -0.01 8.60
CA GLY A 149 -0.36 1.04 8.69
C GLY A 149 -0.41 1.99 7.50
N ALA A 150 0.74 2.44 7.01
CA ALA A 150 0.80 3.30 5.83
C ALA A 150 0.81 2.47 4.54
N GLN A 151 -0.37 2.05 4.07
CA GLN A 151 -0.57 1.19 2.88
C GLN A 151 -0.23 -0.31 3.07
N TRP A 152 -0.14 -0.77 4.32
CA TRP A 152 0.15 -2.16 4.67
C TRP A 152 -0.90 -2.72 5.62
N TRP A 153 -1.34 -3.96 5.39
CA TRP A 153 -2.08 -4.74 6.38
C TRP A 153 -1.10 -5.29 7.41
N LEU A 154 -1.45 -5.20 8.69
CA LEU A 154 -0.58 -5.55 9.81
C LEU A 154 -1.19 -6.67 10.65
N ASN A 155 -0.34 -7.48 11.26
CA ASN A 155 -0.73 -8.50 12.24
C ASN A 155 -0.43 -8.07 13.68
N ALA A 156 -0.34 -6.76 13.95
CA ALA A 156 0.12 -6.22 15.23
C ALA A 156 -0.82 -6.55 16.40
N GLY A 157 -2.11 -6.64 16.12
CA GLY A 157 -3.14 -6.81 17.14
C GLY A 157 -3.52 -5.49 17.81
N GLY A 158 -4.67 -5.47 18.50
CA GLY A 158 -5.16 -4.27 19.15
C GLY A 158 -4.29 -3.86 20.33
N LEU A 159 -4.18 -2.55 20.58
CA LEU A 159 -3.35 -1.99 21.68
C LEU A 159 -3.63 -2.64 23.05
N ASN A 160 -4.90 -2.93 23.34
CA ASN A 160 -5.33 -3.53 24.60
C ASN A 160 -5.55 -5.05 24.52
N ASN A 161 -5.36 -5.64 23.34
CA ASN A 161 -5.51 -7.08 23.10
C ASN A 161 -4.65 -7.51 21.91
N PRO A 162 -3.34 -7.80 22.13
CA PRO A 162 -2.42 -8.20 21.06
C PRO A 162 -2.81 -9.51 20.35
N ASN A 163 -3.64 -10.34 20.99
CA ASN A 163 -4.16 -11.57 20.39
C ASN A 163 -5.34 -11.31 19.44
N ASN A 164 -5.94 -10.11 19.47
CA ASN A 164 -6.97 -9.69 18.50
C ASN A 164 -6.31 -9.27 17.19
N ARG A 165 -5.77 -10.24 16.46
CA ARG A 165 -5.09 -10.07 15.17
C ARG A 165 -5.58 -11.10 14.16
N THR A 166 -5.42 -10.80 12.87
CA THR A 166 -5.95 -11.61 11.77
C THR A 166 -5.34 -13.01 11.73
N TYR A 167 -4.04 -13.12 12.02
CA TYR A 167 -3.30 -14.39 11.99
C TYR A 167 -2.67 -14.68 13.36
N PRO A 168 -3.38 -15.36 14.28
CA PRO A 168 -2.90 -15.64 15.62
C PRO A 168 -1.58 -16.43 15.66
N ASP A 169 -1.38 -17.34 14.71
CA ASP A 169 -0.20 -18.23 14.64
C ASP A 169 1.01 -17.62 13.91
N VAL A 170 0.86 -16.39 13.39
CA VAL A 170 1.92 -15.65 12.67
C VAL A 170 2.51 -14.59 13.61
N PRO A 171 3.82 -14.24 13.49
CA PRO A 171 4.42 -13.18 14.31
C PRO A 171 3.64 -11.86 14.28
N ALA A 172 3.66 -11.13 15.40
CA ALA A 172 2.93 -9.86 15.55
C ALA A 172 3.46 -8.75 14.63
N ASP A 173 4.75 -8.80 14.32
CA ASP A 173 5.45 -7.85 13.46
C ASP A 173 5.39 -8.23 11.98
N SER A 174 4.57 -9.22 11.61
CA SER A 174 4.29 -9.55 10.20
C SER A 174 3.32 -8.55 9.59
N PHE A 175 3.55 -8.24 8.31
CA PHE A 175 2.71 -7.34 7.53
C PHE A 175 2.65 -7.78 6.07
N GLN A 176 1.62 -7.34 5.34
CA GLN A 176 1.38 -7.79 3.98
C GLN A 176 0.71 -6.72 3.12
N ALA A 177 0.99 -6.80 1.83
CA ALA A 177 0.19 -6.15 0.81
C ALA A 177 -0.77 -7.20 0.24
N GLU A 178 -2.06 -6.87 0.19
CA GLU A 178 -3.11 -7.80 -0.21
C GLU A 178 -3.96 -7.19 -1.33
N GLY A 179 -4.23 -7.98 -2.36
CA GLY A 179 -5.08 -7.64 -3.49
C GLY A 179 -6.24 -8.64 -3.65
N THR A 180 -7.34 -8.16 -4.22
CA THR A 180 -8.54 -8.95 -4.46
C THR A 180 -8.27 -10.09 -5.44
N LYS A 181 -8.64 -11.33 -5.08
CA LYS A 181 -8.52 -12.56 -5.91
C LYS A 181 -7.08 -12.95 -6.31
N VAL A 182 -6.25 -13.31 -5.32
CA VAL A 182 -5.03 -14.16 -5.44
C VAL A 182 -3.66 -13.45 -5.32
N SER A 183 -3.60 -12.12 -5.27
CA SER A 183 -2.32 -11.42 -5.03
C SER A 183 -2.07 -11.17 -3.54
N LEU A 184 -1.35 -12.08 -2.88
CA LEU A 184 -0.84 -11.87 -1.53
C LEU A 184 0.69 -11.75 -1.56
N CYS A 185 1.23 -10.60 -1.16
CA CYS A 185 2.64 -10.46 -0.84
C CYS A 185 2.77 -10.41 0.68
N LEU A 186 2.94 -11.59 1.29
CA LEU A 186 3.17 -11.73 2.73
C LEU A 186 4.64 -11.46 3.03
N LEU A 187 4.91 -10.50 3.92
CA LEU A 187 6.24 -10.27 4.47
C LEU A 187 6.24 -10.61 5.97
N CYS A 188 6.72 -11.81 6.29
CA CYS A 188 7.03 -12.16 7.68
C CYS A 188 8.42 -11.63 8.02
N LEU A 189 8.50 -10.60 8.87
CA LEU A 189 9.74 -10.29 9.57
C LEU A 189 9.94 -11.33 10.68
N LEU A 190 10.76 -12.35 10.44
CA LEU A 190 11.28 -13.20 11.53
C LEU A 190 12.47 -12.51 12.19
N LYS A 191 12.26 -11.36 12.86
CA LYS A 191 13.34 -10.66 13.58
C LYS A 191 13.84 -11.43 14.81
N SER A 192 13.08 -12.41 15.31
CA SER A 192 13.38 -13.14 16.55
C SER A 192 14.19 -14.43 16.39
N TRP A 193 14.44 -14.91 15.17
CA TRP A 193 15.21 -16.15 14.96
C TRP A 193 16.72 -15.92 14.75
N TRP A 194 17.13 -14.70 14.41
CA TRP A 194 18.55 -14.37 14.13
C TRP A 194 19.33 -13.83 15.34
N SER A 195 18.69 -13.64 16.50
CA SER A 195 19.33 -13.19 17.74
C SER A 195 19.65 -14.33 18.73
N CYS A 196 19.46 -15.59 18.32
CA CYS A 196 19.97 -16.77 19.02
C CYS A 196 21.12 -17.38 18.23
N GLY A 197 22.30 -16.79 18.34
CA GLY A 197 23.57 -17.29 17.78
C GLY A 197 24.73 -16.78 18.62
#